data_AF-A0A968FUE2-F1
#
_entry.id   AF-A0A968FUE2-F1
#
_cell.length_a   1.000
_cell.length_b   1.000
_cell.length_c   1.000
_cell.angle_alpha   90.00
_cell.angle_beta   90.00
_cell.angle_gamma   90.00
#
_symmetry.space_group_name_H-M   'P 1'
#
loop_
_entity.id
_entity.type
_entity.pdbx_description
1 polymer ?
#
loop_
_entity_poly.entity_id
_entity_poly.type
_entity_poly.pdbx_seq_one_letter_code
_entity_poly.pdbx_strand_id
1 'polypeptide(L)' 'GRIFDNTEENPLTITLGDDEVFPALEAGIVGMKAGEVKNIFLHTRDAYGPRRPENILKVKKEMFPSGKELRVGLK' A
#
# COMPACT_ATOMS: atom_id res chain seq x y z
N GLY A 1 14.84 -1.76 7.45
CA GLY A 1 13.43 -1.73 7.02
C GLY A 1 12.72 -2.93 7.59
N ARG A 2 11.38 -3.00 7.46
CA ARG A 2 10.58 -4.19 7.77
C ARG A 2 9.82 -4.57 6.50
N ILE A 3 9.82 -5.84 6.14
CA ILE A 3 8.97 -6.36 5.06
C ILE A 3 7.53 -6.35 5.59
N PHE A 4 6.66 -5.62 4.90
CA PHE A 4 5.23 -5.57 5.22
C PHE A 4 4.39 -6.32 4.18
N ASP A 5 4.92 -6.51 2.98
CA ASP A 5 4.33 -7.25 1.87
C ASP A 5 5.45 -7.90 1.02
N ASN A 6 5.19 -9.07 0.44
CA ASN A 6 6.13 -9.84 -0.36
C ASN A 6 5.38 -10.75 -1.34
N THR A 7 5.83 -10.78 -2.60
CA THR A 7 5.22 -11.53 -3.70
C THR A 7 6.16 -12.58 -4.31
N GLU A 8 7.19 -13.03 -3.59
CA GLU A 8 8.14 -14.04 -4.09
C GLU A 8 7.49 -15.42 -4.26
N GLU A 9 6.63 -15.82 -3.32
CA GLU A 9 5.91 -17.10 -3.41
C GLU A 9 4.73 -17.06 -4.39
N ASN A 10 4.17 -15.87 -4.64
CA ASN A 10 3.07 -15.66 -5.57
C ASN A 10 3.37 -14.42 -6.44
N PRO A 11 4.07 -14.59 -7.58
CA PRO A 11 4.47 -13.47 -8.43
C PRO A 11 3.27 -12.63 -8.87
N LEU A 12 3.36 -11.33 -8.64
CA LEU A 12 2.36 -10.38 -9.08
C LEU A 12 2.54 -10.12 -10.58
N THR A 13 1.48 -10.33 -11.36
CA THR A 13 1.42 -9.88 -12.76
C THR A 13 0.73 -8.53 -12.80
N ILE A 14 1.33 -7.58 -13.51
CA ILE A 14 0.79 -6.23 -13.71
C ILE A 14 0.80 -5.84 -15.18
N THR A 15 -0.13 -4.98 -15.58
CA THR A 15 -0.13 -4.31 -16.89
C THR A 15 0.35 -2.88 -16.71
N LEU A 16 1.44 -2.50 -17.38
CA LEU A 16 1.96 -1.13 -17.30
C LEU A 16 1.00 -0.16 -18.01
N GLY A 17 0.62 0.92 -17.33
CA GLY A 17 -0.31 1.93 -17.80
C GLY A 17 -1.76 1.75 -17.32
N ASP A 18 -2.07 0.67 -16.60
CA ASP A 18 -3.43 0.39 -16.09
C ASP A 18 -3.64 0.90 -14.65
N ASP A 19 -2.65 1.61 -14.06
CA ASP A 19 -2.69 2.15 -12.70
C ASP A 19 -2.96 1.08 -11.61
N GLU A 20 -2.55 -0.17 -11.87
CA GLU A 20 -2.68 -1.29 -10.91
C GLU A 20 -1.74 -1.13 -9.70
N VAL A 21 -0.63 -0.40 -9.89
CA VAL A 21 0.34 -0.06 -8.85
C VAL A 21 0.66 1.45 -8.88
N PHE A 22 1.53 1.91 -7.99
CA PHE A 22 1.89 3.33 -7.97
C PHE A 22 2.53 3.76 -9.30
N PRO A 23 2.12 4.89 -9.91
CA PRO A 23 2.71 5.38 -11.16
C PRO A 23 4.23 5.54 -11.10
N ALA A 24 4.77 5.93 -9.95
CA ALA A 24 6.20 6.03 -9.74
C ALA A 24 6.92 4.66 -9.69
N LEU A 25 6.21 3.60 -9.28
CA LEU A 25 6.71 2.23 -9.37
C LEU A 25 6.75 1.77 -10.83
N GLU A 26 5.67 2.00 -11.59
CA GLU A 26 5.62 1.68 -13.02
C GLU A 26 6.75 2.37 -13.79
N ALA A 27 6.92 3.68 -13.58
CA ALA A 27 8.01 4.45 -14.19
C ALA A 27 9.40 3.91 -13.82
N GLY A 28 9.56 3.33 -12.63
CA GLY A 28 10.79 2.68 -12.20
C GLY A 28 11.08 1.36 -12.90
N ILE A 29 10.03 0.67 -13.38
CA ILE A 29 10.07 -0.61 -14.11
C ILE A 29 10.28 -0.40 -15.61
N VAL A 30 9.75 0.68 -16.19
CA VAL A 30 9.90 0.98 -17.62
C VAL A 30 11.38 0.96 -18.03
N GLY A 31 11.68 0.18 -19.07
CA GLY A 31 13.04 0.03 -19.62
C GLY A 31 13.90 -1.04 -18.93
N MET A 32 13.42 -1.69 -17.88
CA MET A 32 14.10 -2.85 -17.30
C MET A 32 14.10 -4.04 -18.26
N LYS A 33 15.13 -4.87 -18.15
CA LYS A 33 15.23 -6.13 -18.90
C LYS A 33 14.62 -7.28 -18.11
N ALA A 34 14.13 -8.31 -18.81
CA ALA A 34 13.67 -9.53 -18.18
C ALA A 34 14.78 -10.15 -17.28
N GLY A 35 14.43 -10.48 -16.04
CA GLY A 35 15.35 -11.03 -15.03
C GLY A 35 16.20 -9.98 -14.30
N GLU A 36 16.09 -8.70 -14.63
CA GLU A 36 16.78 -7.63 -13.91
C GLU A 36 16.17 -7.42 -12.51
N VAL A 37 17.03 -7.22 -11.52
CA VAL A 37 16.63 -6.86 -10.15
C VAL A 37 17.05 -5.43 -9.87
N LYS A 38 16.10 -4.61 -9.42
CA LYS A 38 16.31 -3.19 -9.15
C LYS A 38 15.63 -2.77 -7.86
N ASN A 39 16.34 -1.99 -7.05
CA ASN A 39 15.75 -1.33 -5.88
C ASN A 39 15.14 0.00 -6.33
N ILE A 40 13.82 0.12 -6.21
CA ILE A 40 13.09 1.34 -6.52
C ILE A 40 12.67 1.99 -5.19
N PHE A 41 13.23 3.16 -4.90
CA PHE A 41 12.85 3.94 -3.74
C PHE A 41 11.74 4.92 -4.11
N LEU A 42 10.63 4.88 -3.38
CA LEU A 42 9.49 5.79 -3.55
C LEU A 42 9.39 6.72 -2.35
N HIS A 43 9.25 8.03 -2.61
CA HIS A 43 8.89 8.95 -1.53
C HIS A 43 7.44 8.71 -1.12
N THR A 44 7.11 9.09 0.11
CA THR A 44 5.77 8.94 0.68
C THR A 44 4.67 9.51 -0.23
N ARG A 45 4.90 10.67 -0.86
CA ARG A 45 3.95 11.31 -1.79
C ARG A 45 3.70 10.54 -3.10
N ASP A 46 4.64 9.68 -3.50
CA ASP A 46 4.60 8.92 -4.76
C ASP A 46 4.07 7.49 -4.53
N ALA A 47 3.71 7.17 -3.29
CA ALA A 47 3.14 5.89 -2.87
C ALA A 47 1.81 6.13 -2.12
N TYR A 48 1.73 5.74 -0.84
CA TYR A 48 0.50 5.86 -0.03
C TYR A 48 0.15 7.28 0.44
N GLY A 49 1.01 8.27 0.18
CA GLY A 49 0.82 9.64 0.61
C GLY A 49 1.16 9.89 2.08
N PRO A 50 1.25 11.17 2.49
CA PRO A 50 1.52 11.52 3.88
C PRO A 50 0.34 11.11 4.78
N ARG A 51 0.63 10.93 6.07
CA ARG A 51 -0.43 10.75 7.08
C ARG A 51 -1.37 11.95 7.05
N ARG A 52 -2.66 11.67 6.93
CA ARG A 52 -3.75 12.66 6.92
C ARG A 52 -4.40 12.74 8.30
N PRO A 53 -4.20 13.81 9.09
CA PRO A 53 -4.84 13.97 10.40
C PRO A 53 -6.37 13.92 10.33
N GLU A 54 -6.94 14.37 9.23
CA GLU A 54 -8.37 14.36 8.94
C GLU A 54 -8.98 12.95 8.85
N ASN A 55 -8.16 11.92 8.59
CA ASN A 55 -8.60 10.52 8.58
C ASN A 55 -8.70 9.92 10.00
N ILE A 56 -8.42 10.68 11.06
CA ILE A 56 -8.52 10.24 12.44
C ILE A 56 -9.81 10.79 13.04
N LEU A 57 -10.75 9.89 13.32
CA LEU A 57 -12.06 10.25 13.87
C LEU A 57 -12.19 9.81 15.32
N LYS A 58 -12.73 10.69 16.16
CA LYS A 58 -13.20 10.36 17.51
C LYS A 58 -14.72 10.26 17.49
N VAL A 59 -15.23 9.06 17.65
CA VAL A 59 -16.67 8.76 17.66
C VAL A 59 -17.10 8.17 18.99
N LYS A 60 -18.40 8.23 19.29
CA LYS A 60 -18.94 7.55 20.48
C LYS A 60 -18.98 6.04 20.25
N LYS A 61 -18.91 5.24 21.33
CA LYS A 61 -18.83 3.77 21.25
C LYS A 61 -20.07 3.16 20.58
N GLU A 62 -21.22 3.80 20.75
CA GLU A 62 -22.51 3.36 20.24
C GLU A 62 -22.63 3.49 18.71
N MET A 63 -21.73 4.25 18.06
CA MET A 63 -21.67 4.36 16.60
C MET A 63 -21.07 3.12 15.93
N PHE A 64 -20.38 2.25 16.69
CA PHE A 64 -19.86 1.00 16.16
C PHE A 64 -20.97 -0.06 16.06
N PRO A 65 -20.95 -0.94 15.04
CA PRO A 65 -21.91 -2.03 14.91
C PRO A 65 -22.02 -2.88 16.20
N SER A 66 -23.24 -3.13 16.63
CA SER A 66 -23.52 -3.95 17.83
C SER A 66 -23.00 -5.38 17.67
N GLY A 67 -22.51 -5.98 18.75
CA GLY A 67 -22.08 -7.38 18.78
C GLY A 67 -20.59 -7.63 18.53
N LYS A 68 -19.79 -6.58 18.28
CA LYS A 68 -18.33 -6.69 18.25
C LYS A 68 -17.71 -6.08 19.52
N GLU A 69 -16.80 -6.82 20.15
CA GLU A 69 -15.97 -6.27 21.22
C GLU A 69 -14.87 -5.38 20.62
N LEU A 70 -14.85 -4.10 20.99
CA LEU A 70 -13.85 -3.16 20.48
C LEU A 70 -12.48 -3.43 21.11
N ARG A 71 -11.46 -3.57 20.26
CA ARG A 71 -10.06 -3.74 20.65
C ARG A 71 -9.17 -2.89 19.75
N VAL A 72 -8.00 -2.49 20.25
CA VAL A 72 -7.03 -1.72 19.46
C VAL A 72 -6.57 -2.54 18.26
N GLY A 73 -6.56 -1.93 17.07
CA GLY A 73 -6.13 -2.59 15.83
C GLY A 73 -7.17 -3.53 15.22
N LEU A 74 -8.42 -3.51 15.71
CA LEU A 74 -9.53 -4.23 15.06
C LEU A 74 -9.71 -3.70 13.63
N LYS A 75 -9.59 -4.60 12.64
CA LYS A 75 -9.81 -4.33 11.22
C LYS A 75 -11.29 -4.47 10.86
#